data_AF-X1LU79-F1
#
_entry.id   AF-X1LU79-F1
#
_cell.length_a   1.000
_cell.length_b   1.000
_cell.length_c   1.000
_cell.angle_alpha   90.00
_cell.angle_beta   90.00
_cell.angle_gamma   90.00
#
_symmetry.space_group_name_H-M   'P 1'
#
loop_
_entity.id
_entity.type
_entity.pdbx_description
1 polymer ?
#
loop_
_entity_poly.entity_id
_entity_poly.type
_entity_poly.pdbx_seq_one_letter_code
_entity_poly.pdbx_strand_id
1 'polypeptide(L)'
;LTAYIAAGIYSDHESVSLDEARQKLRQGMYVMIREGSSEKNLDALLPLVTDKTYKRCLFVVDDRSCVDLLRDGDIDAVVRKAIRNRLDPVRAIQMATINAADYFRLARLGAIAPGYMANLIVISDLSSLQIDMVFHRGRLVAREGKPLFPSYQPAVKGLTNTVNVKPFTIEALTLLPSAETEPVIELVPGQIITRKRMEKARVSNGVIMPDTGRDILKLVVVERHKATGNIGLGLVSGFGLKKGALASSIAHDSHNIIAVGTNDKDIFTAVKQVERLSGGLVVAAEGRV
;
A
#
# COMPACT_ATOMS: atom_id res chain seq x y z
N LEU A 1 22.04 -6.88 -4.78
CA LEU A 1 21.35 -6.81 -6.09
C LEU A 1 21.77 -7.95 -7.02
N THR A 2 23.04 -8.07 -7.43
CA THR A 2 23.49 -9.12 -8.37
C THR A 2 23.08 -10.55 -7.96
N ALA A 3 23.22 -10.92 -6.68
CA ALA A 3 22.79 -12.24 -6.18
C ALA A 3 21.28 -12.48 -6.34
N TYR A 4 20.47 -11.43 -6.16
CA TYR A 4 19.00 -11.49 -6.31
C TYR A 4 18.61 -11.71 -7.78
N ILE A 5 19.29 -11.01 -8.70
CA ILE A 5 19.11 -11.18 -10.14
C ILE A 5 19.58 -12.57 -10.59
N ALA A 6 20.75 -13.03 -10.11
CA ALA A 6 21.29 -14.35 -10.42
C ALA A 6 20.36 -15.50 -9.96
N ALA A 7 19.55 -15.27 -8.92
CA ALA A 7 18.51 -16.20 -8.47
C ALA A 7 17.27 -16.23 -9.39
N GLY A 8 17.20 -15.37 -10.41
CA GLY A 8 16.15 -15.36 -11.42
C GLY A 8 15.08 -14.28 -11.25
N ILE A 9 15.30 -13.29 -10.37
CA ILE A 9 14.32 -12.21 -10.12
C ILE A 9 14.72 -10.97 -10.91
N TYR A 10 13.86 -10.56 -11.85
CA TYR A 10 14.21 -9.58 -12.88
C TYR A 10 13.33 -8.33 -12.89
N SER A 11 12.46 -8.13 -11.90
CA SER A 11 11.70 -6.88 -11.75
C SER A 11 11.68 -6.39 -10.32
N ASP A 12 11.43 -5.10 -10.16
CA ASP A 12 11.30 -4.46 -8.87
C ASP A 12 10.45 -3.19 -8.96
N HIS A 13 9.57 -2.97 -7.98
CA HIS A 13 8.76 -1.75 -7.80
C HIS A 13 9.15 -0.95 -6.55
N GLU A 14 10.19 -1.37 -5.82
CA GLU A 14 10.57 -0.80 -4.52
C GLU A 14 11.63 0.30 -4.61
N SER A 15 12.01 0.71 -5.82
CA SER A 15 12.90 1.85 -5.99
C SER A 15 12.26 3.15 -5.50
N VAL A 16 12.88 3.77 -4.50
CA VAL A 16 12.45 5.09 -3.99
C VAL A 16 13.29 6.25 -4.52
N SER A 17 14.47 5.95 -5.10
CA SER A 17 15.38 6.95 -5.66
C SER A 17 15.75 6.64 -7.11
N LEU A 18 16.05 7.69 -7.87
CA LEU A 18 16.45 7.57 -9.27
C LEU A 18 17.75 6.79 -9.45
N ASP A 19 18.71 6.94 -8.53
CA ASP A 19 20.00 6.26 -8.63
C ASP A 19 19.91 4.76 -8.38
N GLU A 20 19.08 4.36 -7.42
CA GLU A 20 18.76 2.95 -7.19
C GLU A 20 18.09 2.33 -8.42
N ALA A 21 17.10 3.02 -9.00
CA ALA A 21 16.40 2.55 -10.20
C ALA A 21 17.34 2.45 -11.41
N ARG A 22 18.26 3.42 -11.59
CA ARG A 22 19.32 3.37 -12.61
C ARG A 22 20.23 2.17 -12.43
N GLN A 23 20.61 1.84 -11.18
CA GLN A 23 21.42 0.67 -10.89
C GLN A 23 20.70 -0.62 -11.30
N LYS A 24 19.41 -0.76 -10.96
CA LYS A 24 18.58 -1.91 -11.33
C LYS A 24 18.46 -2.07 -12.85
N LEU A 25 18.17 -0.99 -13.58
CA LEU A 25 18.15 -1.02 -15.05
C LEU A 25 19.50 -1.41 -15.66
N ARG A 26 20.61 -0.86 -15.15
CA ARG A 26 21.96 -1.21 -15.65
C ARG A 26 22.31 -2.68 -15.47
N GLN A 27 21.75 -3.32 -14.44
CA GLN A 27 21.91 -4.76 -14.20
C GLN A 27 20.89 -5.62 -14.96
N GLY A 28 20.06 -5.02 -15.81
CA GLY A 28 19.13 -5.72 -16.70
C GLY A 28 17.76 -6.01 -16.11
N MET A 29 17.44 -5.50 -14.91
CA MET A 29 16.09 -5.61 -14.35
C MET A 29 15.11 -4.72 -15.11
N TYR A 30 13.83 -5.10 -15.06
CA TYR A 30 12.71 -4.20 -15.33
C TYR A 30 12.44 -3.34 -14.09
N VAL A 31 12.24 -2.05 -14.30
CA VAL A 31 11.79 -1.14 -13.24
C VAL A 31 10.30 -0.93 -13.39
N MET A 32 9.56 -1.35 -12.37
CA MET A 32 8.13 -1.14 -12.22
C MET A 32 7.94 0.19 -11.49
N ILE A 33 7.56 1.24 -12.21
CA ILE A 33 7.41 2.58 -11.63
C ILE A 33 6.06 2.65 -10.92
N ARG A 34 6.12 2.69 -9.59
CA ARG A 34 4.97 2.68 -8.67
C ARG A 34 4.35 4.07 -8.48
N GLU A 35 3.03 4.11 -8.55
CA GLU A 35 2.21 5.27 -8.16
C GLU A 35 0.93 4.77 -7.48
N GLY A 36 1.07 4.42 -6.21
CA GLY A 36 -0.02 3.94 -5.34
C GLY A 36 -0.62 5.05 -4.46
N SER A 37 -1.37 4.64 -3.45
CA SER A 37 -1.98 5.56 -2.48
C SER A 37 -0.97 6.09 -1.47
N SER A 38 -0.17 5.19 -0.89
CA SER A 38 0.82 5.51 0.14
C SER A 38 2.19 5.79 -0.47
N GLU A 39 2.62 4.95 -1.42
CA GLU A 39 3.93 5.03 -2.07
C GLU A 39 3.80 5.63 -3.47
N LYS A 40 4.40 6.80 -3.68
CA LYS A 40 4.35 7.55 -4.94
C LYS A 40 5.77 7.82 -5.43
N ASN A 41 6.19 7.07 -6.45
CA ASN A 41 7.56 7.13 -6.97
C ASN A 41 7.62 7.62 -8.43
N LEU A 42 6.48 7.85 -9.09
CA LEU A 42 6.45 8.27 -10.50
C LEU A 42 7.29 9.53 -10.71
N ASP A 43 7.09 10.57 -9.92
CA ASP A 43 7.77 11.86 -10.12
C ASP A 43 9.30 11.72 -9.98
N ALA A 44 9.75 10.91 -9.02
CA ALA A 44 11.17 10.67 -8.77
C ALA A 44 11.81 9.79 -9.87
N LEU A 45 11.06 8.81 -10.40
CA LEU A 45 11.58 7.80 -11.32
C LEU A 45 11.30 8.11 -12.80
N LEU A 46 10.38 9.00 -13.14
CA LEU A 46 10.04 9.34 -14.53
C LEU A 46 11.26 9.77 -15.37
N PRO A 47 12.27 10.50 -14.84
CA PRO A 47 13.49 10.81 -15.60
C PRO A 47 14.28 9.58 -16.08
N LEU A 48 13.99 8.39 -15.54
CA LEU A 48 14.54 7.13 -15.99
C LEU A 48 14.01 6.71 -17.36
N VAL A 49 12.84 7.22 -17.77
CA VAL A 49 12.13 6.83 -19.00
C VAL A 49 12.60 7.67 -20.18
N THR A 50 13.53 7.12 -20.95
CA THR A 50 14.11 7.75 -22.15
C THR A 50 13.90 6.84 -23.36
N ASP A 51 14.20 7.32 -24.58
CA ASP A 51 14.17 6.48 -25.80
C ASP A 51 15.02 5.20 -25.68
N LYS A 52 16.05 5.23 -24.83
CA LYS A 52 16.99 4.11 -24.62
C LYS A 52 16.52 3.11 -23.57
N THR A 53 15.65 3.53 -22.65
CA THR A 53 15.37 2.79 -21.41
C THR A 53 13.90 2.43 -21.22
N TYR A 54 12.97 3.09 -21.92
CA TYR A 54 11.53 2.91 -21.69
C TYR A 54 11.08 1.45 -21.83
N LYS A 55 11.68 0.66 -22.72
CA LYS A 55 11.35 -0.76 -22.93
C LYS A 55 11.56 -1.66 -21.70
N ARG A 56 12.33 -1.21 -20.71
CA ARG A 56 12.56 -1.90 -19.43
C ARG A 56 11.78 -1.25 -18.28
N CYS A 57 10.90 -0.31 -18.57
CA CYS A 57 10.06 0.36 -17.59
C CYS A 57 8.59 0.01 -17.83
N LEU A 58 7.84 -0.25 -16.77
CA LEU A 58 6.38 -0.41 -16.83
C LEU A 58 5.72 0.25 -15.62
N PHE A 59 4.45 0.63 -15.73
CA PHE A 59 3.72 1.24 -14.61
C PHE A 59 3.06 0.18 -13.75
N VAL A 60 3.07 0.42 -12.43
CA VAL A 60 2.30 -0.34 -11.44
C VAL A 60 1.67 0.63 -10.45
N VAL A 61 0.54 0.25 -9.87
CA VAL A 61 -0.06 1.00 -8.76
C VAL A 61 0.35 0.43 -7.40
N ASP A 62 0.67 -0.87 -7.36
CA ASP A 62 0.85 -1.60 -6.10
C ASP A 62 -0.40 -1.47 -5.22
N ASP A 63 -0.30 -0.89 -4.03
CA ASP A 63 -1.44 -0.66 -3.14
C ASP A 63 -2.21 0.62 -3.48
N ARG A 64 -3.54 0.48 -3.63
CA ARG A 64 -4.45 1.59 -3.86
C ARG A 64 -5.68 1.54 -2.95
N SER A 65 -5.94 2.65 -2.28
CA SER A 65 -7.13 2.83 -1.45
C SER A 65 -8.39 2.90 -2.32
N CYS A 66 -9.53 2.46 -1.78
CA CYS A 66 -10.80 2.57 -2.49
C CYS A 66 -11.16 4.03 -2.85
N VAL A 67 -10.74 4.98 -2.02
CA VAL A 67 -10.99 6.41 -2.24
C VAL A 67 -10.18 6.92 -3.44
N ASP A 68 -8.89 6.60 -3.51
CA ASP A 68 -8.06 7.02 -4.63
C ASP A 68 -8.38 6.24 -5.91
N LEU A 69 -8.79 4.98 -5.82
CA LEU A 69 -9.27 4.21 -6.96
C LEU A 69 -10.54 4.85 -7.56
N LEU A 70 -11.50 5.22 -6.72
CA LEU A 70 -12.74 5.86 -7.15
C LEU A 70 -12.50 7.27 -7.71
N ARG A 71 -11.63 8.05 -7.07
CA ARG A 71 -11.39 9.45 -7.43
C ARG A 71 -10.49 9.57 -8.66
N ASP A 72 -9.38 8.85 -8.68
CA ASP A 72 -8.28 9.10 -9.61
C ASP A 72 -8.21 8.05 -10.74
N GLY A 73 -8.73 6.84 -10.54
CA GLY A 73 -8.63 5.70 -11.46
C GLY A 73 -7.67 4.63 -10.97
N ASP A 74 -7.14 3.78 -11.86
CA ASP A 74 -6.16 2.73 -11.60
C ASP A 74 -4.86 3.04 -12.39
N ILE A 75 -4.34 2.11 -13.20
CA ILE A 75 -3.20 2.31 -14.09
C ILE A 75 -3.43 3.49 -15.06
N ASP A 76 -4.66 3.75 -15.49
CA ASP A 76 -5.01 4.89 -16.32
C ASP A 76 -4.71 6.23 -15.62
N ALA A 77 -4.83 6.29 -14.30
CA ALA A 77 -4.43 7.46 -13.52
C ALA A 77 -2.92 7.70 -13.58
N VAL A 78 -2.12 6.63 -13.53
CA VAL A 78 -0.65 6.68 -13.60
C VAL A 78 -0.22 7.18 -14.98
N VAL A 79 -0.84 6.66 -16.04
CA VAL A 79 -0.62 7.11 -17.42
C VAL A 79 -0.97 8.60 -17.56
N ARG A 80 -2.14 9.04 -17.08
CA ARG A 80 -2.52 10.47 -17.07
C ARG A 80 -1.50 11.33 -16.33
N LYS A 81 -1.03 10.88 -15.16
CA LYS A 81 -0.02 11.61 -14.37
C LYS A 81 1.31 11.71 -15.12
N ALA A 82 1.77 10.63 -15.74
CA ALA A 82 3.00 10.63 -16.53
C ALA A 82 2.93 11.60 -17.72
N ILE A 83 1.79 11.65 -18.42
CA ILE A 83 1.57 12.58 -19.53
C ILE A 83 1.57 14.03 -19.05
N ARG A 84 0.88 14.34 -17.94
CA ARG A 84 0.94 15.68 -17.30
C ARG A 84 2.37 16.09 -16.93
N ASN A 85 3.19 15.11 -16.56
CA ASN A 85 4.62 15.29 -16.30
C ASN A 85 5.49 15.27 -17.57
N ARG A 86 4.88 15.52 -18.74
CA ARG A 86 5.53 15.70 -20.04
C ARG A 86 6.16 14.43 -20.63
N LEU A 87 5.80 13.25 -20.14
CA LEU A 87 6.11 12.03 -20.88
C LEU A 87 5.27 11.97 -22.15
N ASP A 88 5.90 11.58 -23.26
CA ASP A 88 5.20 11.32 -24.52
C ASP A 88 4.00 10.35 -24.29
N PRO A 89 2.77 10.70 -24.73
CA PRO A 89 1.59 9.88 -24.49
C PRO A 89 1.68 8.46 -25.05
N VAL A 90 2.28 8.29 -26.24
CA VAL A 90 2.46 6.96 -26.83
C VAL A 90 3.37 6.12 -25.95
N ARG A 91 4.46 6.70 -25.43
CA ARG A 91 5.36 6.04 -24.49
C ARG A 91 4.69 5.66 -23.17
N ALA A 92 3.89 6.56 -22.62
CA ALA A 92 3.14 6.28 -21.40
C ALA A 92 2.19 5.09 -21.60
N ILE A 93 1.51 5.03 -22.76
CA ILE A 93 0.66 3.89 -23.12
C ILE A 93 1.49 2.62 -23.29
N GLN A 94 2.65 2.66 -23.97
CA GLN A 94 3.53 1.50 -24.14
C GLN A 94 3.95 0.88 -22.80
N MET A 95 4.27 1.73 -21.82
CA MET A 95 4.63 1.29 -20.47
C MET A 95 3.48 0.64 -19.69
N ALA A 96 2.23 0.99 -20.01
CA ALA A 96 1.03 0.38 -19.44
C ALA A 96 0.49 -0.80 -20.27
N THR A 97 1.08 -1.09 -21.43
CA THR A 97 0.57 -2.09 -22.38
C THR A 97 1.68 -3.06 -22.82
N ILE A 98 2.35 -2.78 -23.94
CA ILE A 98 3.29 -3.71 -24.56
C ILE A 98 4.49 -4.04 -23.67
N ASN A 99 5.02 -3.09 -22.91
CA ASN A 99 6.16 -3.35 -22.03
C ASN A 99 5.80 -4.35 -20.91
N ALA A 100 4.60 -4.23 -20.34
CA ALA A 100 4.08 -5.16 -19.37
C ALA A 100 3.82 -6.54 -20.00
N ALA A 101 3.20 -6.58 -21.19
CA ALA A 101 2.97 -7.82 -21.91
C ALA A 101 4.28 -8.55 -22.26
N ASP A 102 5.30 -7.82 -22.70
CA ASP A 102 6.62 -8.36 -23.03
C ASP A 102 7.32 -8.92 -21.78
N TYR A 103 7.28 -8.19 -20.65
CA TYR A 103 7.88 -8.66 -19.41
C TYR A 103 7.25 -9.97 -18.92
N PHE A 104 5.92 -10.01 -18.86
CA PHE A 104 5.17 -11.19 -18.41
C PHE A 104 5.01 -12.28 -19.49
N ARG A 105 5.61 -12.08 -20.69
CA ARG A 105 5.53 -13.00 -21.85
C ARG A 105 4.09 -13.31 -22.25
N LEU A 106 3.20 -12.33 -22.13
CA LEU A 106 1.81 -12.43 -22.50
C LEU A 106 1.65 -12.23 -24.01
N ALA A 107 1.90 -13.31 -24.75
CA ALA A 107 1.78 -13.31 -26.19
C ALA A 107 0.40 -12.78 -26.65
N ARG A 108 0.40 -11.99 -27.72
CA ARG A 108 -0.83 -11.44 -28.35
C ARG A 108 -1.61 -10.46 -27.45
N LEU A 109 -1.00 -9.91 -26.39
CA LEU A 109 -1.54 -8.80 -25.59
C LEU A 109 -0.65 -7.54 -25.70
N GLY A 110 -1.18 -6.40 -25.28
CA GLY A 110 -0.43 -5.15 -25.13
C GLY A 110 -0.19 -4.34 -26.41
N ALA A 111 -0.64 -4.81 -27.58
CA ALA A 111 -0.55 -4.06 -28.84
C ALA A 111 -1.77 -4.29 -29.74
N ILE A 112 -1.92 -3.42 -30.74
CA ILE A 112 -2.95 -3.50 -31.78
C ILE A 112 -2.28 -3.99 -33.06
N ALA A 113 -2.50 -5.27 -33.39
CA ALA A 113 -1.99 -5.90 -34.60
C ALA A 113 -2.82 -7.15 -34.97
N PRO A 114 -2.79 -7.61 -36.24
CA PRO A 114 -3.39 -8.88 -36.61
C PRO A 114 -2.91 -10.02 -35.72
N GLY A 115 -3.84 -10.82 -35.22
CA GLY A 115 -3.56 -11.93 -34.30
C GLY A 115 -3.47 -11.55 -32.81
N TYR A 116 -3.51 -10.26 -32.46
CA TYR A 116 -3.59 -9.80 -31.07
C TYR A 116 -5.03 -9.85 -30.55
N MET A 117 -5.18 -9.99 -29.23
CA MET A 117 -6.49 -9.90 -28.58
C MET A 117 -7.04 -8.49 -28.73
N ALA A 118 -8.30 -8.37 -29.13
CA ALA A 118 -9.01 -7.09 -29.22
C ALA A 118 -9.43 -6.55 -27.83
N ASN A 119 -8.44 -6.36 -26.96
CA ASN A 119 -8.56 -5.55 -25.75
C ASN A 119 -8.14 -4.12 -26.10
N LEU A 120 -9.11 -3.26 -26.37
CA LEU A 120 -8.89 -1.95 -26.98
C LEU A 120 -9.50 -0.86 -26.11
N ILE A 121 -8.88 0.31 -26.14
CA ILE A 121 -9.49 1.56 -25.67
C ILE A 121 -9.56 2.52 -26.86
N VAL A 122 -10.67 3.25 -26.97
CA VAL A 122 -10.82 4.35 -27.93
C VAL A 122 -10.68 5.65 -27.16
N ILE A 123 -9.78 6.51 -27.60
CA ILE A 123 -9.38 7.72 -26.91
C ILE A 123 -9.75 8.93 -27.80
N SER A 124 -10.52 9.88 -27.27
CA SER A 124 -10.88 11.12 -27.97
C SER A 124 -9.80 12.19 -27.88
N ASP A 125 -9.09 12.25 -26.75
CA ASP A 125 -7.95 13.13 -26.53
C ASP A 125 -6.80 12.36 -25.87
N LEU A 126 -5.72 12.19 -26.63
CA LEU A 126 -4.53 11.47 -26.19
C LEU A 126 -3.73 12.24 -25.12
N SER A 127 -3.81 13.57 -25.11
CA SER A 127 -3.06 14.42 -24.17
C SER A 127 -3.63 14.38 -22.76
N SER A 128 -4.95 14.22 -22.62
CA SER A 128 -5.63 14.02 -21.33
C SER A 128 -5.95 12.55 -21.02
N LEU A 129 -5.73 11.65 -21.99
CA LEU A 129 -6.15 10.24 -21.95
C LEU A 129 -7.67 10.09 -21.71
N GLN A 130 -8.48 10.86 -22.44
CA GLN A 130 -9.94 10.75 -22.38
C GLN A 130 -10.42 9.49 -23.10
N ILE A 131 -10.89 8.48 -22.35
CA ILE A 131 -11.33 7.18 -22.88
C ILE A 131 -12.84 7.18 -23.11
N ASP A 132 -13.25 6.96 -24.37
CA ASP A 132 -14.65 6.94 -24.76
C ASP A 132 -15.25 5.54 -24.78
N MET A 133 -14.46 4.53 -25.19
CA MET A 133 -14.92 3.15 -25.32
C MET A 133 -13.85 2.17 -24.85
N VAL A 134 -14.29 1.10 -24.19
CA VAL A 134 -13.43 -0.01 -23.79
C VAL A 134 -13.97 -1.30 -24.40
N PHE A 135 -13.10 -2.02 -25.08
CA PHE A 135 -13.38 -3.33 -25.64
C PHE A 135 -12.59 -4.40 -24.88
N HIS A 136 -13.24 -5.51 -24.55
CA HIS A 136 -12.60 -6.70 -24.01
C HIS A 136 -12.89 -7.88 -24.95
N ARG A 137 -11.83 -8.49 -25.50
CA ARG A 137 -11.93 -9.58 -26.48
C ARG A 137 -12.90 -9.27 -27.63
N GLY A 138 -12.83 -8.04 -28.14
CA GLY A 138 -13.64 -7.55 -29.26
C GLY A 138 -15.07 -7.13 -28.92
N ARG A 139 -15.50 -7.24 -27.65
CA ARG A 139 -16.82 -6.81 -27.20
C ARG A 139 -16.73 -5.45 -26.51
N LEU A 140 -17.63 -4.53 -26.86
CA LEU A 140 -17.76 -3.26 -26.14
C LEU A 140 -18.26 -3.53 -24.72
N VAL A 141 -17.45 -3.20 -23.71
CA VAL A 141 -17.74 -3.46 -22.29
C VAL A 141 -17.91 -2.19 -21.46
N ALA A 142 -17.45 -1.04 -21.95
CA ALA A 142 -17.73 0.25 -21.33
C ALA A 142 -17.82 1.35 -22.39
N ARG A 143 -18.63 2.37 -22.13
CA ARG A 143 -18.77 3.56 -22.97
C ARG A 143 -18.97 4.79 -22.09
N GLU A 144 -18.24 5.88 -22.38
CA GLU A 144 -18.36 7.17 -21.69
C GLU A 144 -18.30 7.03 -20.16
N GLY A 145 -17.31 6.25 -19.68
CA GLY A 145 -17.09 5.99 -18.25
C GLY A 145 -18.09 5.03 -17.60
N LYS A 146 -19.07 4.50 -18.34
CA LYS A 146 -20.10 3.59 -17.79
C LYS A 146 -19.83 2.14 -18.20
N PRO A 147 -19.86 1.19 -17.25
CA PRO A 147 -19.79 -0.23 -17.59
C PRO A 147 -21.08 -0.67 -18.29
N LEU A 148 -20.94 -1.53 -19.30
CA LEU A 148 -22.03 -2.19 -20.03
C LEU A 148 -22.24 -3.64 -19.57
N PHE A 149 -21.67 -3.99 -18.41
CA PHE A 149 -21.79 -5.28 -17.76
C PHE A 149 -22.33 -5.10 -16.34
N PRO A 150 -23.03 -6.10 -15.78
CA PRO A 150 -23.54 -6.01 -14.41
C PRO A 150 -22.40 -5.97 -13.40
N SER A 151 -22.64 -5.31 -12.26
CA SER A 151 -21.71 -5.36 -11.13
C SER A 151 -21.52 -6.81 -10.67
N TYR A 152 -20.26 -7.21 -10.48
CA TYR A 152 -19.93 -8.52 -9.94
C TYR A 152 -20.38 -8.62 -8.48
N GLN A 153 -21.08 -9.71 -8.13
CA GLN A 153 -21.48 -10.03 -6.77
C GLN A 153 -20.67 -11.26 -6.32
N PRO A 154 -19.56 -11.08 -5.57
CA PRO A 154 -18.76 -12.21 -5.12
C PRO A 154 -19.56 -13.11 -4.19
N ALA A 155 -19.37 -14.43 -4.33
CA ALA A 155 -19.78 -15.38 -3.30
C ALA A 155 -18.82 -15.27 -2.10
N VAL A 156 -19.27 -14.66 -1.00
CA VAL A 156 -18.43 -14.29 0.17
C VAL A 156 -18.07 -15.48 1.09
N LYS A 157 -18.34 -16.73 0.67
CA LYS A 157 -18.12 -17.90 1.54
C LYS A 157 -16.63 -18.06 1.85
N GLY A 158 -16.28 -17.99 3.14
CA GLY A 158 -14.91 -18.19 3.65
C GLY A 158 -14.08 -16.92 3.85
N LEU A 159 -14.60 -15.73 3.51
CA LEU A 159 -13.92 -14.44 3.74
C LEU A 159 -14.48 -13.66 4.96
N THR A 160 -15.54 -14.16 5.58
CA THR A 160 -16.17 -13.58 6.77
C THR A 160 -15.66 -14.23 8.06
N ASN A 161 -15.82 -13.56 9.20
CA ASN A 161 -15.50 -14.09 10.53
C ASN A 161 -14.02 -14.52 10.69
N THR A 162 -13.10 -13.74 10.10
CA THR A 162 -11.66 -14.02 10.11
C THR A 162 -10.93 -13.45 11.33
N VAL A 163 -11.67 -12.93 12.32
CA VAL A 163 -11.11 -12.38 13.56
C VAL A 163 -11.40 -13.35 14.69
N ASN A 164 -10.35 -14.02 15.14
CA ASN A 164 -10.33 -15.03 16.19
C ASN A 164 -9.25 -14.66 17.21
N VAL A 165 -9.64 -13.86 18.19
CA VAL A 165 -8.76 -13.33 19.24
C VAL A 165 -9.01 -14.11 20.53
N LYS A 166 -7.94 -14.46 21.25
CA LYS A 166 -8.09 -15.04 22.59
C LYS A 166 -8.62 -13.95 23.55
N PRO A 167 -9.64 -14.21 24.38
CA PRO A 167 -10.11 -13.23 25.36
C PRO A 167 -8.97 -12.71 26.24
N PHE A 168 -8.90 -11.39 26.41
CA PHE A 168 -7.91 -10.70 27.21
C PHE A 168 -8.52 -9.42 27.82
N THR A 169 -7.92 -8.96 28.91
CA THR A 169 -8.31 -7.74 29.64
C THR A 169 -7.32 -6.61 29.38
N ILE A 170 -7.67 -5.38 29.76
CA ILE A 170 -6.86 -4.19 29.49
C ILE A 170 -5.45 -4.29 30.09
N GLU A 171 -5.28 -5.04 31.18
CA GLU A 171 -4.00 -5.26 31.85
C GLU A 171 -2.96 -5.94 30.93
N ALA A 172 -3.39 -6.67 29.90
CA ALA A 172 -2.49 -7.26 28.91
C ALA A 172 -1.80 -6.22 28.02
N LEU A 173 -2.22 -4.95 28.07
CA LEU A 173 -1.58 -3.83 27.37
C LEU A 173 -0.49 -3.13 28.21
N THR A 174 -0.25 -3.60 29.44
CA THR A 174 0.77 -3.06 30.33
C THR A 174 2.17 -3.29 29.75
N LEU A 175 2.88 -2.21 29.47
CA LEU A 175 4.26 -2.24 28.99
C LEU A 175 5.20 -1.84 30.14
N LEU A 176 6.11 -2.75 30.51
CA LEU A 176 7.09 -2.51 31.57
C LEU A 176 8.41 -2.01 30.97
N PRO A 177 9.16 -1.15 31.68
CA PRO A 177 10.50 -0.76 31.26
C PRO A 177 11.45 -1.96 31.29
N SER A 178 12.26 -2.07 30.25
CA SER A 178 13.28 -3.11 30.07
C SER A 178 14.70 -2.57 30.28
N ALA A 179 14.92 -1.27 30.08
CA ALA A 179 16.21 -0.60 30.24
C ALA A 179 16.04 0.90 30.56
N GLU A 180 17.15 1.65 30.67
CA GLU A 180 17.11 3.11 30.83
C GLU A 180 16.48 3.81 29.62
N THR A 181 16.71 3.25 28.42
CA THR A 181 16.14 3.72 27.17
C THR A 181 15.47 2.57 26.43
N GLU A 182 14.33 2.85 25.81
CA GLU A 182 13.53 1.89 25.09
C GLU A 182 13.64 2.09 23.58
N PRO A 183 13.54 1.03 22.78
CA PRO A 183 13.43 1.15 21.34
C PRO A 183 12.09 1.78 20.94
N VAL A 184 12.15 2.86 20.16
CA VAL A 184 11.01 3.53 19.54
C VAL A 184 11.12 3.40 18.03
N ILE A 185 10.05 2.95 17.40
CA ILE A 185 9.91 2.91 15.94
C ILE A 185 9.58 4.33 15.47
N GLU A 186 10.44 4.94 14.68
CA GLU A 186 10.20 6.26 14.07
C GLU A 186 9.70 6.07 12.64
N LEU A 187 8.50 6.61 12.38
CA LEU A 187 7.94 6.64 11.03
C LEU A 187 8.64 7.70 10.17
N VAL A 188 8.93 7.35 8.92
CA VAL A 188 9.38 8.32 7.90
C VAL A 188 8.18 8.67 7.02
N PRO A 189 7.67 9.92 7.06
CA PRO A 189 6.47 10.31 6.31
C PRO A 189 6.57 10.01 4.82
N GLY A 190 5.53 9.38 4.26
CA GLY A 190 5.43 9.07 2.83
C GLY A 190 6.38 7.99 2.32
N GLN A 191 6.92 7.14 3.20
CA GLN A 191 7.83 6.05 2.87
C GLN A 191 7.49 4.79 3.70
N ILE A 192 7.84 3.61 3.18
CA ILE A 192 7.67 2.31 3.87
C ILE A 192 8.73 2.03 4.94
N ILE A 193 9.80 2.82 4.97
CA ILE A 193 10.92 2.62 5.89
C ILE A 193 10.63 3.20 7.27
N THR A 194 11.22 2.59 8.28
CA THR A 194 11.24 3.11 9.66
C THR A 194 12.66 3.25 10.16
N ARG A 195 12.86 4.07 11.19
CA ARG A 195 14.13 4.16 11.90
C ARG A 195 13.96 3.64 13.32
N LYS A 196 15.05 3.08 13.87
CA LYS A 196 15.13 2.73 15.29
C LYS A 196 15.73 3.90 16.06
N ARG A 197 15.02 4.40 17.07
CA ARG A 197 15.54 5.35 18.06
C ARG A 197 15.55 4.72 19.45
N MET A 198 16.52 5.09 20.26
CA MET A 198 16.57 4.70 21.68
C MET A 198 16.21 5.92 22.52
N GLU A 199 15.09 5.87 23.24
CA GLU A 199 14.54 7.03 23.94
C GLU A 199 14.22 6.72 25.40
N LYS A 200 14.35 7.73 26.27
CA LYS A 200 13.83 7.63 27.65
C LYS A 200 12.31 7.68 27.62
N ALA A 201 11.68 6.56 27.99
CA ALA A 201 10.23 6.45 28.06
C ALA A 201 9.68 7.19 29.30
N ARG A 202 8.47 7.73 29.19
CA ARG A 202 7.76 8.27 30.35
C ARG A 202 7.24 7.09 31.18
N VAL A 203 7.61 7.02 32.45
CA VAL A 203 7.18 5.94 33.35
C VAL A 203 6.31 6.51 34.46
N SER A 204 5.22 5.83 34.79
CA SER A 204 4.36 6.13 35.93
C SER A 204 3.96 4.83 36.62
N ASN A 205 4.13 4.75 37.94
CA ASN A 205 3.84 3.53 38.72
C ASN A 205 4.51 2.26 38.16
N GLY A 206 5.74 2.38 37.65
CA GLY A 206 6.48 1.25 37.06
C GLY A 206 6.03 0.82 35.67
N VAL A 207 5.08 1.53 35.04
CA VAL A 207 4.55 1.22 33.71
C VAL A 207 4.91 2.33 32.73
N ILE A 208 5.26 1.95 31.50
CA ILE A 208 5.50 2.91 30.42
C ILE A 208 4.18 3.53 29.97
N MET A 209 4.17 4.86 29.97
CA MET A 209 3.06 5.70 29.53
C MET A 209 3.40 6.37 28.19
N PRO A 210 2.42 6.54 27.30
CA PRO A 210 2.58 7.41 26.13
C PRO A 210 2.97 8.85 26.53
N ASP A 211 3.78 9.48 25.68
CA ASP A 211 4.21 10.86 25.79
C ASP A 211 3.79 11.62 24.53
N THR A 212 2.56 12.13 24.53
CA THR A 212 2.00 12.89 23.41
C THR A 212 2.72 14.21 23.16
N GLY A 213 3.46 14.74 24.14
CA GLY A 213 4.29 15.93 23.99
C GLY A 213 5.49 15.67 23.08
N ARG A 214 6.13 14.51 23.25
CA ARG A 214 7.25 14.04 22.40
C ARG A 214 6.84 13.14 21.24
N ASP A 215 5.54 12.94 21.05
CA ASP A 215 4.96 12.02 20.06
C ASP A 215 5.50 10.59 20.17
N ILE A 216 5.60 10.08 21.40
CA ILE A 216 5.94 8.67 21.67
C ILE A 216 4.67 7.98 22.14
N LEU A 217 4.09 7.16 21.28
CA LEU A 217 2.82 6.48 21.50
C LEU A 217 3.02 4.99 21.75
N LYS A 218 2.03 4.35 22.38
CA LYS A 218 2.02 2.89 22.53
C LYS A 218 1.53 2.24 21.24
N LEU A 219 2.25 1.22 20.80
CA LEU A 219 1.91 0.35 19.68
C LEU A 219 1.57 -1.04 20.23
N VAL A 220 0.48 -1.62 19.74
CA VAL A 220 -0.03 -2.93 20.17
C VAL A 220 -0.33 -3.78 18.94
N VAL A 221 0.09 -5.04 18.95
CA VAL A 221 -0.27 -6.04 17.94
C VAL A 221 -0.93 -7.22 18.64
N VAL A 222 -2.18 -7.52 18.30
CA VAL A 222 -2.96 -8.62 18.87
C VAL A 222 -3.14 -9.71 17.81
N GLU A 223 -2.69 -10.91 18.13
CA GLU A 223 -2.86 -12.08 17.26
C GLU A 223 -4.34 -12.43 17.12
N ARG A 224 -4.80 -12.57 15.87
CA ARG A 224 -6.23 -12.65 15.55
C ARG A 224 -6.65 -13.80 14.64
N HIS A 225 -5.75 -14.74 14.34
CA HIS A 225 -6.04 -15.85 13.44
C HIS A 225 -6.26 -17.16 14.20
N LYS A 226 -5.43 -17.43 15.21
CA LYS A 226 -5.35 -18.70 15.91
C LYS A 226 -5.73 -18.62 17.39
N ALA A 227 -6.13 -17.45 17.88
CA ALA A 227 -6.40 -17.21 19.29
C ALA A 227 -5.28 -17.72 20.23
N THR A 228 -4.03 -17.50 19.83
CA THR A 228 -2.84 -17.87 20.63
C THR A 228 -2.77 -17.10 21.95
N GLY A 229 -3.29 -15.87 21.96
CA GLY A 229 -3.14 -14.92 23.06
C GLY A 229 -1.87 -14.08 22.98
N ASN A 230 -1.11 -14.18 21.88
CA ASN A 230 0.07 -13.36 21.68
C ASN A 230 -0.32 -11.89 21.49
N ILE A 231 0.25 -11.04 22.33
CA ILE A 231 0.12 -9.58 22.26
C ILE A 231 1.53 -8.99 22.26
N GLY A 232 1.90 -8.33 21.17
CA GLY A 232 3.14 -7.56 21.07
C GLY A 232 2.90 -6.12 21.50
N LEU A 233 3.79 -5.59 22.33
CA LEU A 233 3.74 -4.21 22.82
C LEU A 233 5.02 -3.48 22.44
N GLY A 234 4.92 -2.21 22.08
CA GLY A 234 6.08 -1.39 21.72
C GLY A 234 5.75 0.10 21.72
N LEU A 235 6.72 0.90 21.28
CA LEU A 235 6.61 2.35 21.19
C LEU A 235 6.84 2.81 19.75
N VAL A 236 6.09 3.83 19.33
CA VAL A 236 6.16 4.41 17.99
C VAL A 236 6.10 5.94 18.03
N SER A 237 6.72 6.60 17.06
CA SER A 237 6.72 8.04 16.89
C SER A 237 6.52 8.45 15.43
N GLY A 238 5.97 9.64 15.21
CA GLY A 238 5.64 10.19 13.89
C GLY A 238 4.15 10.16 13.55
N PHE A 239 3.27 9.75 14.47
CA PHE A 239 1.81 9.74 14.27
C PHE A 239 1.15 11.09 14.57
N GLY A 240 1.73 11.88 15.48
CA GLY A 240 1.17 13.16 15.92
C GLY A 240 -0.12 13.06 16.74
N LEU A 241 -0.57 11.87 17.13
CA LEU A 241 -1.85 11.67 17.81
C LEU A 241 -1.80 12.27 19.23
N LYS A 242 -2.71 13.23 19.50
CA LYS A 242 -2.78 13.89 20.81
C LYS A 242 -3.82 13.29 21.76
N LYS A 243 -4.77 12.53 21.23
CA LYS A 243 -5.85 11.89 21.98
C LYS A 243 -6.38 10.68 21.22
N GLY A 244 -6.87 9.67 21.94
CA GLY A 244 -7.51 8.51 21.33
C GLY A 244 -6.52 7.40 20.92
N ALA A 245 -7.03 6.50 20.11
CA ALA A 245 -6.33 5.39 19.48
C ALA A 245 -6.89 5.08 18.09
N LEU A 246 -6.06 4.48 17.26
CA LEU A 246 -6.40 3.93 15.94
C LEU A 246 -6.14 2.43 15.98
N ALA A 247 -7.03 1.61 15.43
CA ALA A 247 -6.85 0.18 15.25
C ALA A 247 -7.17 -0.26 13.82
N SER A 248 -6.44 -1.24 13.31
CA SER A 248 -6.58 -1.80 11.98
C SER A 248 -6.39 -3.32 12.01
N SER A 249 -7.23 -4.07 11.30
CA SER A 249 -6.95 -5.48 10.96
C SER A 249 -6.30 -5.63 9.58
N ILE A 250 -5.92 -4.53 8.94
CA ILE A 250 -5.17 -4.45 7.69
C ILE A 250 -3.76 -3.96 8.07
N ALA A 251 -2.88 -4.91 8.38
CA ALA A 251 -1.52 -4.65 8.85
C ALA A 251 -0.52 -5.60 8.15
N HIS A 252 0.11 -5.11 7.09
CA HIS A 252 0.97 -5.91 6.22
C HIS A 252 2.10 -6.64 7.00
N ASP A 253 2.37 -7.92 6.76
CA ASP A 253 1.63 -8.90 5.94
C ASP A 253 0.91 -9.97 6.79
N SER A 254 1.09 -9.94 8.12
CA SER A 254 0.42 -10.88 9.01
C SER A 254 -1.05 -10.54 9.20
N HIS A 255 -1.43 -9.28 8.97
CA HIS A 255 -2.78 -8.74 9.17
C HIS A 255 -3.39 -9.10 10.52
N ASN A 256 -2.57 -9.14 11.58
CA ASN A 256 -3.03 -9.13 12.96
C ASN A 256 -3.68 -7.76 13.27
N ILE A 257 -4.40 -7.65 14.39
CA ILE A 257 -4.93 -6.35 14.78
C ILE A 257 -3.77 -5.51 15.29
N ILE A 258 -3.46 -4.40 14.62
CA ILE A 258 -2.49 -3.40 15.07
C ILE A 258 -3.24 -2.18 15.60
N ALA A 259 -2.79 -1.62 16.71
CA ALA A 259 -3.34 -0.41 17.27
C ALA A 259 -2.25 0.52 17.79
N VAL A 260 -2.43 1.82 17.59
CA VAL A 260 -1.60 2.87 18.16
C VAL A 260 -2.47 3.80 18.99
N GLY A 261 -2.00 4.25 20.15
CA GLY A 261 -2.81 5.14 20.96
C GLY A 261 -2.07 5.88 22.06
N THR A 262 -2.80 6.83 22.61
CA THR A 262 -2.34 7.75 23.67
C THR A 262 -2.60 7.24 25.08
N ASN A 263 -3.41 6.17 25.21
CA ASN A 263 -3.72 5.50 26.48
C ASN A 263 -4.30 4.10 26.22
N ASP A 264 -4.22 3.23 27.22
CA ASP A 264 -4.62 1.82 27.08
C ASP A 264 -6.12 1.63 26.95
N LYS A 265 -6.92 2.55 27.53
CA LYS A 265 -8.39 2.47 27.47
C LYS A 265 -8.87 2.62 26.04
N ASP A 266 -8.40 3.63 25.32
CA ASP A 266 -8.79 3.86 23.93
C ASP A 266 -8.23 2.78 23.00
N ILE A 267 -7.00 2.30 23.24
CA ILE A 267 -6.44 1.18 22.47
C ILE A 267 -7.30 -0.08 22.66
N PHE A 268 -7.63 -0.42 23.90
CA PHE A 268 -8.48 -1.58 24.20
C PHE A 268 -9.86 -1.45 23.57
N THR A 269 -10.51 -0.29 23.67
CA THR A 269 -11.79 -0.01 23.02
C THR A 269 -11.70 -0.19 21.50
N ALA A 270 -10.68 0.35 20.85
CA ALA A 270 -10.51 0.23 19.40
C ALA A 270 -10.29 -1.23 18.96
N VAL A 271 -9.43 -1.98 19.67
CA VAL A 271 -9.18 -3.41 19.37
C VAL A 271 -10.45 -4.24 19.56
N LYS A 272 -11.19 -4.06 20.65
CA LYS A 272 -12.45 -4.78 20.91
C LYS A 272 -13.53 -4.44 19.90
N GLN A 273 -13.53 -3.23 19.39
CA GLN A 273 -14.43 -2.86 18.31
C GLN A 273 -14.05 -3.50 16.97
N VAL A 274 -12.75 -3.62 16.64
CA VAL A 274 -12.29 -4.39 15.46
C VAL A 274 -12.71 -5.86 15.59
N GLU A 275 -12.56 -6.45 16.78
CA GLU A 275 -13.04 -7.80 17.10
C GLU A 275 -14.55 -7.94 16.86
N ARG A 276 -15.36 -7.00 17.39
CA ARG A 276 -16.81 -6.97 17.21
C ARG A 276 -17.24 -6.84 15.75
N LEU A 277 -16.53 -6.04 14.96
CA LEU A 277 -16.80 -5.85 13.54
C LEU A 277 -16.33 -7.04 12.67
N SER A 278 -15.59 -7.99 13.25
CA SER A 278 -14.92 -9.06 12.51
C SER A 278 -13.92 -8.53 11.46
N GLY A 279 -13.24 -7.43 11.79
CA GLY A 279 -12.22 -6.78 10.97
C GLY A 279 -12.56 -5.34 10.61
N GLY A 280 -11.58 -4.60 10.09
CA GLY A 280 -11.74 -3.24 9.60
C GLY A 280 -10.78 -2.23 10.24
N LEU A 281 -11.18 -0.96 10.18
CA LEU A 281 -10.47 0.19 10.71
C LEU A 281 -11.35 0.86 11.76
N VAL A 282 -10.77 1.20 12.91
CA VAL A 282 -11.49 1.80 14.04
C VAL A 282 -10.69 2.97 14.60
N VAL A 283 -11.39 4.05 14.92
CA VAL A 283 -10.89 5.14 15.76
C VAL A 283 -11.63 5.04 17.09
N ALA A 284 -10.95 5.30 18.20
CA ALA A 284 -11.60 5.43 19.50
C ALA A 284 -11.00 6.61 20.28
N ALA A 285 -11.83 7.30 21.05
CA ALA A 285 -11.42 8.35 21.96
C ALA A 285 -12.35 8.42 23.19
N GLU A 286 -11.77 8.60 24.38
CA GLU A 286 -12.50 8.66 25.65
C GLU A 286 -13.35 7.41 25.95
N GLY A 287 -12.90 6.25 25.46
CA GLY A 287 -13.58 4.97 25.58
C GLY A 287 -14.80 4.83 24.66
N ARG A 288 -14.91 5.65 23.62
CA ARG A 288 -15.98 5.60 22.61
C ARG A 288 -15.38 5.42 21.22
N VAL A 289 -16.12 4.76 20.34
CA VAL A 289 -15.82 4.56 18.91
C VAL A 289 -16.46 5.68 18.11
#